data_AF-A0A9E4ZVA7-F1
#
_entry.id   AF-A0A9E4ZVA7-F1
#
_cell.length_a   1.000
_cell.length_b   1.000
_cell.length_c   1.000
_cell.angle_alpha   90.00
_cell.angle_beta   90.00
_cell.angle_gamma   90.00
#
_symmetry.space_group_name_H-M   'P 1'
#
loop_
_entity.id
_entity.type
_entity.pdbx_description
1 polymer ?
#
loop_
_entity_poly.entity_id
_entity_poly.type
_entity_poly.pdbx_seq_one_letter_code
_entity_poly.pdbx_strand_id
1 'polypeptide(L)'
;MRRLGFIEVALRSGLLVVKPRGVDVTRLLNSPVYDESYRRVGRIVDVIGRVDDPRVIVKLESGAQVSSSLLYYSAREKRRGRRR
;
A
#
# COMPACT_ATOMS: atom_id res chain seq x y z
N MET A 1 12.38 -1.22 -1.65
CA MET A 1 10.94 -1.34 -1.32
C MET A 1 10.79 -1.70 0.14
N ARG A 2 9.67 -1.36 0.78
CA ARG A 2 9.42 -1.62 2.20
C ARG A 2 8.17 -2.49 2.36
N ARG A 3 8.18 -3.38 3.35
CA ARG A 3 7.01 -4.22 3.67
C ARG A 3 5.84 -3.31 4.04
N LEU A 4 4.68 -3.49 3.42
CA LEU A 4 3.45 -2.81 3.80
C LEU A 4 2.78 -3.61 4.91
N GLY A 5 2.42 -4.86 4.62
CA GLY A 5 1.65 -5.68 5.55
C GLY A 5 0.83 -6.76 4.84
N PHE A 6 -0.09 -7.38 5.60
CA PHE A 6 -0.88 -8.51 5.12
C PHE A 6 -2.29 -8.08 4.72
N ILE A 7 -2.82 -8.67 3.66
CA ILE A 7 -4.21 -8.48 3.23
C ILE A 7 -5.13 -9.15 4.27
N GLU A 8 -6.04 -8.37 4.86
CA GLU A 8 -7.11 -8.87 5.72
C GLU A 8 -8.36 -9.17 4.90
N VAL A 9 -8.71 -8.30 3.96
CA VAL A 9 -9.92 -8.40 3.15
C VAL A 9 -9.65 -7.96 1.72
N ALA A 10 -10.15 -8.73 0.75
CA ALA A 10 -10.25 -8.33 -0.65
C ALA A 10 -11.71 -8.03 -1.01
N LEU A 11 -12.01 -6.79 -1.37
CA LEU A 11 -13.35 -6.35 -1.74
C LEU A 11 -13.58 -6.55 -3.24
N ARG A 12 -14.83 -6.89 -3.61
CA ARG A 12 -15.24 -7.07 -5.02
C ARG A 12 -15.04 -5.82 -5.89
N SER A 13 -14.93 -4.65 -5.27
CA SER A 13 -14.69 -3.36 -5.95
C SER A 13 -13.24 -3.13 -6.38
N GLY A 14 -12.33 -4.08 -6.18
CA GLY A 14 -10.90 -3.92 -6.46
C GLY A 14 -10.17 -3.12 -5.38
N LEU A 15 -10.68 -3.13 -4.14
CA LEU A 15 -10.03 -2.56 -2.98
C LEU A 15 -9.51 -3.68 -2.07
N LEU A 16 -8.32 -3.50 -1.55
CA LEU A 16 -7.73 -4.36 -0.52
C LEU A 16 -7.64 -3.61 0.80
N VAL A 17 -8.02 -4.28 1.88
CA VAL A 17 -7.80 -3.84 3.25
C VAL A 17 -6.55 -4.55 3.75
N VAL A 18 -5.54 -3.77 4.15
CA VAL A 18 -4.22 -4.29 4.51
C VAL A 18 -3.90 -3.90 5.95
N LYS A 19 -3.45 -4.88 6.73
CA LYS A 19 -2.91 -4.67 8.07
C LYS A 19 -1.45 -4.27 7.99
N PRO A 20 -1.09 -3.00 8.26
CA PRO A 20 0.29 -2.55 8.20
C PRO A 20 1.15 -3.23 9.28
N ARG A 21 2.42 -3.52 8.96
CA ARG A 21 3.36 -4.18 9.90
C ARG A 21 4.69 -3.45 9.98
N GLY A 22 4.86 -2.63 11.02
CA GLY A 22 6.09 -1.86 11.28
C GLY A 22 6.27 -0.68 10.33
N VAL A 23 5.16 -0.06 9.93
CA VAL A 23 5.13 1.01 8.93
C VAL A 23 4.49 2.26 9.52
N ASP A 24 5.15 3.40 9.32
CA ASP A 24 4.55 4.71 9.56
C ASP A 24 3.51 4.99 8.46
N VAL A 25 2.23 4.88 8.82
CA VAL A 25 1.10 5.03 7.90
C VAL A 25 0.87 6.47 7.44
N THR A 26 1.44 7.45 8.15
CA THR A 26 1.19 8.88 7.87
C THR A 26 1.75 9.35 6.52
N ARG A 27 2.67 8.57 5.93
CA ARG A 27 3.36 8.92 4.67
C ARG A 27 3.08 7.95 3.53
N LEU A 28 2.04 7.14 3.65
CA LEU A 28 1.76 6.06 2.69
C LEU A 28 0.88 6.48 1.52
N LEU A 29 0.07 7.53 1.67
CA LEU A 29 -0.88 7.94 0.66
C LEU A 29 -0.24 8.11 -0.73
N ASN A 30 -0.92 7.60 -1.76
CA ASN A 30 -0.48 7.57 -3.15
C ASN A 30 0.80 6.78 -3.44
N SER A 31 1.34 6.02 -2.47
CA SER A 31 2.48 5.15 -2.72
C SER A 31 2.07 3.95 -3.59
N PRO A 32 2.87 3.56 -4.59
CA PRO A 32 2.62 2.35 -5.36
C PRO A 32 2.82 1.11 -4.49
N VAL A 33 1.97 0.11 -4.71
CA VAL A 33 1.93 -1.15 -3.96
C VAL A 33 2.30 -2.30 -4.89
N TYR A 34 3.05 -3.25 -4.35
CA TYR A 34 3.62 -4.38 -5.06
C TYR A 34 3.34 -5.70 -4.32
N ASP A 35 3.32 -6.79 -5.05
CA ASP A 35 3.31 -8.16 -4.51
C ASP A 35 4.73 -8.65 -4.17
N GLU A 36 4.84 -9.92 -3.73
CA GLU A 36 6.12 -10.61 -3.45
C GLU A 36 6.99 -10.82 -4.69
N SER A 37 6.39 -10.84 -5.89
CA SER A 37 7.11 -10.90 -7.16
C SER A 37 7.56 -9.52 -7.65
N TYR A 38 7.42 -8.48 -6.81
CA TYR A 38 7.70 -7.08 -7.13
C TYR A 38 6.90 -6.53 -8.31
N ARG A 39 5.76 -7.15 -8.64
CA ARG A 39 4.83 -6.66 -9.65
C ARG A 39 3.97 -5.59 -9.02
N ARG A 40 3.78 -4.48 -9.74
CA ARG A 40 2.89 -3.42 -9.28
C ARG A 40 1.46 -3.91 -9.35
N VAL A 41 0.76 -3.87 -8.22
CA VAL A 41 -0.63 -4.33 -8.11
C VAL A 41 -1.61 -3.18 -7.93
N GLY A 42 -1.15 -2.04 -7.43
CA GLY A 42 -2.04 -0.96 -7.04
C GLY A 42 -1.36 0.26 -6.46
N ARG A 43 -2.16 1.06 -5.75
CA ARG A 43 -1.71 2.23 -4.99
C ARG A 43 -2.49 2.37 -3.69
N ILE A 44 -1.85 2.95 -2.68
CA ILE A 44 -2.49 3.29 -1.41
C ILE A 44 -3.38 4.51 -1.63
N VAL A 45 -4.67 4.39 -1.29
CA VAL A 45 -5.67 5.46 -1.47
C VAL A 45 -6.15 6.05 -0.16
N ASP A 46 -6.10 5.29 0.94
CA ASP A 46 -6.59 5.76 2.23
C ASP A 46 -5.95 5.00 3.40
N VAL A 47 -6.06 5.55 4.61
CA VAL A 47 -5.72 4.92 5.89
C VAL A 47 -6.89 5.12 6.85
N ILE A 48 -7.48 4.03 7.30
CA ILE A 48 -8.68 4.03 8.15
C ILE A 48 -8.43 3.29 9.46
N GLY A 49 -9.41 3.38 10.36
CA GLY A 49 -9.37 2.68 11.66
C GLY A 49 -8.71 3.52 12.75
N ARG A 50 -8.45 2.88 13.89
CA ARG A 50 -7.87 3.57 15.05
C ARG A 50 -6.40 3.90 14.81
N VAL A 51 -5.90 4.94 15.47
CA VAL A 51 -4.50 5.40 15.35
C VAL A 51 -3.51 4.34 15.85
N ASP A 52 -3.87 3.61 16.91
CA ASP A 52 -3.08 2.49 17.47
C ASP A 52 -3.19 1.21 16.63
N ASP A 53 -4.26 1.07 15.85
CA ASP A 53 -4.56 -0.14 15.09
C ASP A 53 -5.07 0.19 13.66
N PRO A 54 -4.25 0.83 12.81
CA PRO A 54 -4.70 1.31 11.51
C PRO A 54 -4.88 0.16 10.50
N ARG A 55 -5.67 0.43 9.45
CA ARG A 55 -5.77 -0.36 8.22
C ARG A 55 -5.46 0.55 7.02
N VAL A 56 -4.78 0.00 6.04
CA VAL A 56 -4.41 0.71 4.81
C VAL A 56 -5.30 0.21 3.68
N ILE A 57 -5.87 1.13 2.91
CA ILE A 57 -6.69 0.81 1.75
C ILE A 57 -5.85 0.92 0.48
N VAL A 58 -5.80 -0.17 -0.27
CA VAL A 58 -5.09 -0.25 -1.56
C VAL A 58 -6.11 -0.41 -2.67
N LYS A 59 -6.04 0.45 -3.68
CA LYS A 59 -6.82 0.30 -4.92
C LYS A 59 -6.00 -0.45 -5.95
N LEU A 60 -6.53 -1.56 -6.43
CA LEU A 60 -5.93 -2.36 -7.49
C LEU A 60 -5.97 -1.64 -8.84
N GLU A 61 -4.99 -1.93 -9.67
CA GLU A 61 -5.03 -1.54 -11.08
C GLU A 61 -5.95 -2.49 -11.86
N SER A 62 -6.49 -2.02 -12.99
CA SER A 62 -7.40 -2.83 -13.81
C SER A 62 -6.69 -4.10 -14.28
N GLY A 63 -7.29 -5.27 -14.01
CA GLY A 63 -6.72 -6.57 -14.36
C GLY A 63 -5.60 -7.05 -13.44
N ALA A 64 -5.24 -6.31 -12.39
CA ALA A 64 -4.27 -6.77 -11.40
C ALA A 64 -4.85 -7.92 -10.58
N GLN A 65 -4.15 -9.06 -10.58
CA GLN A 65 -4.44 -10.19 -9.73
C GLN A 65 -3.41 -10.26 -8.61
N VAL A 66 -3.89 -10.43 -7.38
CA VAL A 66 -3.03 -10.54 -6.21
C VAL A 66 -3.16 -11.96 -5.66
N SER A 67 -2.13 -12.78 -5.90
CA SER A 67 -2.06 -14.16 -5.41
C SER A 67 -1.40 -14.26 -4.04
N SER A 68 -0.62 -13.25 -3.63
CA SER A 68 0.08 -13.20 -2.36
C SER A 68 -0.70 -12.43 -1.30
N SER A 69 -0.64 -12.88 -0.05
CA SER A 69 -1.21 -12.18 1.10
C SER A 69 -0.33 -11.03 1.59
N LEU A 70 0.94 -10.98 1.20
CA LEU A 70 1.90 -9.98 1.66
C LEU A 70 2.14 -8.92 0.58
N LEU A 71 2.05 -7.65 1.00
CA LEU A 71 2.25 -6.51 0.12
C LEU A 71 3.43 -5.65 0.54
N TYR A 72 4.00 -4.98 -0.45
CA TYR A 72 5.11 -4.05 -0.33
C TYR A 72 4.73 -2.69 -0.90
N TYR A 73 5.41 -1.63 -0.46
CA TYR A 73 5.25 -0.30 -1.03
C TYR A 73 6.60 0.34 -1.32
N SER A 74 6.61 1.29 -2.25
CA SER A 74 7.75 2.19 -2.45
C SER A 74 7.45 3.54 -1.80
N ALA A 75 8.22 3.90 -0.76
CA ALA A 75 8.15 5.24 -0.21
C ALA A 75 8.63 6.23 -1.27
N ARG A 76 7.87 7.29 -1.55
CA ARG A 76 8.38 8.39 -2.38
C ARG A 76 9.61 8.97 -1.70
N GLU A 77 10.78 8.84 -2.33
CA GLU A 77 11.89 9.72 -1.99
C GLU A 77 11.44 11.16 -2.24
N LYS A 78 11.57 12.01 -1.22
CA LYS A 78 11.38 13.45 -1.40
C LYS A 78 12.31 13.87 -2.52
N ARG A 79 11.78 14.24 -3.68
CA ARG A 79 12.54 14.98 -4.69
C ARG A 79 13.08 16.21 -3.96
N ARG A 80 14.36 16.19 -3.57
CA ARG A 80 15.07 17.35 -3.05
C ARG A 80 14.91 18.41 -4.12
N GLY A 81 14.10 19.43 -3.81
CA GLY A 81 13.87 20.54 -4.71
C GLY A 81 15.22 21.09 -5.14
N ARG A 82 15.46 21.11 -6.45
CA ARG A 82 16.58 21.80 -7.06
C ARG A 82 16.43 23.27 -6.68
N ARG A 83 17.15 23.68 -5.63
CA ARG A 83 17.29 25.07 -5.20
C ARG A 83 17.95 25.78 -6.38
N ARG A 84 17.17 26.55 -7.14
CA ARG A 84 17.69 27.55 -8.08
C ARG A 84 17.92 28.83 -7.28
#